data_AF-A0A842JHA7-F1
#
_entry.id   AF-A0A842JHA7-F1
#
_cell.length_a   1.000
_cell.length_b   1.000
_cell.length_c   1.000
_cell.angle_alpha   90.00
_cell.angle_beta   90.00
_cell.angle_gamma   90.00
#
_symmetry.space_group_name_H-M   'P 1'
#
loop_
_entity.id
_entity.type
_entity.pdbx_description
1 polymer ?
#
loop_
_entity_poly.entity_id
_entity_poly.type
_entity_poly.pdbx_seq_one_letter_code
_entity_poly.pdbx_strand_id
1 'polypeptide(L)'
;MAAVATLNVRLPEDLKERGMQVLEREGVSVSELIRDLFRELEATQELPDFARAREIERSAGEAKRAALREFVRLGRTFEDAEVSIDPRDAYREHLLWKHRPGVRA
;
A
#
# COMPACT_ATOMS: atom_id res chain seq x y z
N MET A 1 35.27 -25.53 1.15
CA MET A 1 34.47 -25.38 2.39
C MET A 1 33.31 -24.45 2.08
N ALA A 2 32.07 -24.90 2.20
CA ALA A 2 30.92 -24.02 2.03
C ALA A 2 30.90 -23.03 3.21
N ALA A 3 31.00 -21.73 2.94
CA ALA A 3 30.88 -20.72 3.97
C ALA A 3 29.46 -20.75 4.53
N VAL A 4 29.33 -20.96 5.84
CA VAL A 4 28.03 -20.94 6.52
C VAL A 4 27.71 -19.49 6.87
N ALA A 5 26.54 -19.01 6.44
CA ALA A 5 26.01 -17.70 6.77
C ALA A 5 24.81 -17.83 7.72
N THR A 6 24.64 -16.86 8.63
CA THR A 6 23.53 -16.82 9.58
C THR A 6 22.53 -15.75 9.19
N LEU A 7 21.24 -16.09 9.21
CA LEU A 7 20.13 -15.15 8.96
C LEU A 7 19.42 -14.83 10.28
N ASN A 8 19.43 -13.56 10.68
CA ASN A 8 18.72 -13.07 11.88
C ASN A 8 17.59 -12.13 11.46
N VAL A 9 16.33 -12.52 11.69
CA VAL A 9 15.15 -11.72 11.33
C VAL A 9 14.32 -11.44 12.57
N ARG A 10 13.92 -10.17 12.76
CA ARG A 10 12.99 -9.77 13.81
C ARG A 10 11.56 -9.92 13.32
N LEU A 11 10.73 -10.61 14.10
CA LEU A 11 9.33 -10.88 13.80
C LEU A 11 8.48 -10.47 15.01
N PRO A 12 7.26 -9.92 14.79
CA PRO A 12 6.28 -9.78 15.85
C PRO A 12 5.99 -11.14 16.49
N GLU A 13 5.86 -11.18 17.81
CA GLU A 13 5.71 -12.42 18.59
C GLU A 13 4.48 -13.22 18.15
N ASP A 14 3.32 -12.56 18.09
CA ASP A 14 2.08 -13.17 17.61
C ASP A 14 2.17 -13.78 16.20
N LEU A 15 2.95 -13.13 15.31
CA LEU A 15 3.14 -13.63 13.94
C LEU A 15 4.01 -14.88 13.93
N LYS A 16 5.07 -14.87 14.75
CA LYS A 16 5.95 -16.03 14.93
C LYS A 16 5.17 -17.22 15.48
N GLU A 17 4.37 -17.03 16.54
CA GLU A 17 3.58 -18.10 17.14
C GLU A 17 2.58 -18.71 16.16
N ARG A 18 1.77 -17.89 15.48
CA ARG A 18 0.81 -18.39 14.49
C ARG A 18 1.50 -19.10 13.34
N GLY A 19 2.64 -18.57 12.87
CA GLY A 19 3.44 -19.22 11.82
C GLY A 19 3.98 -20.58 12.27
N MET A 20 4.55 -20.66 13.47
CA MET A 20 5.06 -21.90 14.06
C MET A 20 3.97 -22.97 14.16
N GLN A 21 2.76 -22.61 14.57
CA GLN A 21 1.64 -23.56 14.67
C GLN A 21 1.29 -24.19 13.32
N VAL A 22 1.38 -23.45 12.21
CA VAL A 22 1.13 -24.00 10.87
C VAL A 22 2.25 -24.97 10.49
N LEU A 23 3.50 -24.58 10.73
CA LEU A 23 4.66 -25.41 10.42
C LEU A 23 4.69 -26.71 11.23
N GLU A 24 4.32 -26.65 12.51
CA GLU A 24 4.18 -27.83 13.36
C GLU A 24 3.10 -28.78 12.87
N ARG A 25 1.96 -28.26 12.38
CA ARG A 25 0.88 -29.09 11.81
C ARG A 25 1.32 -29.83 10.56
N GLU A 26 2.12 -29.19 9.71
CA GLU A 26 2.65 -29.78 8.48
C GLU A 26 3.94 -30.58 8.72
N GLY A 27 4.48 -30.57 9.95
CA GLY A 27 5.70 -31.29 10.32
C GLY A 27 6.98 -30.72 9.72
N VAL A 28 6.99 -29.43 9.35
CA VAL A 28 8.13 -28.77 8.67
C VAL A 28 8.88 -27.86 9.63
N SER A 29 10.22 -27.92 9.64
CA SER A 29 11.03 -26.97 10.40
C SER A 29 11.08 -25.60 9.71
N VAL A 30 11.00 -24.51 10.49
CA VAL A 30 11.24 -23.14 9.98
C VAL A 30 12.56 -23.03 9.23
N SER A 31 13.62 -23.65 9.77
CA SER A 31 14.94 -23.57 9.17
C SER A 31 15.02 -24.31 7.83
N GLU A 32 14.25 -25.40 7.68
CA GLU A 32 14.17 -26.16 6.43
C GLU A 32 13.37 -25.36 5.40
N LEU A 33 12.19 -24.85 5.77
CA LEU A 33 11.38 -24.02 4.89
C LEU A 33 12.13 -22.78 4.39
N ILE A 34 12.89 -22.11 5.27
CA ILE A 34 13.71 -20.97 4.87
C ILE A 34 14.80 -21.40 3.88
N ARG A 35 15.47 -22.54 4.10
CA ARG A 35 16.49 -23.03 3.15
C ARG A 35 15.87 -23.38 1.81
N ASP A 36 14.70 -24.00 1.80
CA ASP A 36 14.00 -24.36 0.56
C ASP A 36 13.53 -23.10 -0.19
N LEU A 37 13.05 -22.08 0.54
CA LEU A 37 12.79 -20.77 -0.04
C LEU A 37 14.02 -20.20 -0.74
N PHE A 38 15.19 -20.21 -0.09
CA PHE A 38 16.42 -19.69 -0.71
C PHE A 38 16.90 -20.53 -1.91
N ARG A 39 16.72 -21.85 -1.88
CA ARG A 39 16.99 -22.72 -3.04
C ARG A 39 16.07 -22.38 -4.22
N GLU A 40 14.79 -22.16 -3.96
CA GLU A 40 13.83 -21.79 -4.99
C GLU A 40 14.13 -20.41 -5.58
N LEU A 41 14.47 -19.44 -4.73
CA LEU A 41 14.91 -18.11 -5.15
C LEU A 41 16.17 -18.18 -6.02
N GLU A 42 17.14 -19.03 -5.65
CA GLU A 42 18.35 -19.24 -6.44
C GLU A 42 18.05 -19.88 -7.79
N ALA A 43 17.18 -20.90 -7.82
CA ALA A 43 16.84 -21.63 -9.04
C ALA A 43 16.00 -20.81 -10.02
N THR A 44 14.99 -20.11 -9.52
CA THR A 44 14.02 -19.37 -10.35
C THR A 44 14.46 -17.95 -10.65
N GLN A 45 15.31 -17.36 -9.80
CA GLN A 45 15.63 -15.92 -9.80
C GLN A 45 14.37 -15.04 -9.70
N GLU A 46 13.27 -15.57 -9.16
CA GLU A 46 11.99 -14.88 -9.05
C GLU A 46 11.48 -14.88 -7.61
N LEU A 47 10.80 -13.81 -7.22
CA LEU A 47 10.10 -13.77 -5.93
C LEU A 47 8.85 -14.66 -5.97
N PRO A 48 8.54 -15.41 -4.90
CA PRO A 48 7.28 -16.11 -4.75
C PRO A 48 6.08 -15.16 -4.86
N ASP A 49 4.94 -15.67 -5.34
CA ASP A 49 3.76 -14.87 -5.64
C ASP A 49 3.27 -14.02 -4.45
N PHE A 50 3.25 -14.60 -3.24
CA PHE A 50 2.85 -13.88 -2.04
C PHE A 50 3.80 -12.72 -1.69
N ALA A 51 5.09 -12.84 -2.03
CA ALA A 51 6.08 -11.80 -1.82
C ALA A 51 5.98 -10.74 -2.93
N ARG A 52 5.77 -11.16 -4.18
CA ARG A 52 5.56 -10.29 -5.35
C ARG A 52 4.33 -9.39 -5.17
N ALA A 53 3.21 -9.95 -4.70
CA ALA A 53 1.98 -9.20 -4.43
C ALA A 53 2.20 -8.11 -3.37
N ARG A 54 2.90 -8.43 -2.27
CA ARG A 54 3.26 -7.45 -1.23
C ARG A 54 4.15 -6.33 -1.74
N GLU A 55 5.09 -6.65 -2.63
CA GLU A 55 5.98 -5.64 -3.21
C GLU A 55 5.22 -4.71 -4.14
N ILE A 56 4.26 -5.23 -4.93
CA ILE A 56 3.38 -4.41 -5.78
C ILE A 56 2.55 -3.44 -4.91
N GLU A 57 1.96 -3.92 -3.81
CA GLU A 57 1.20 -3.07 -2.88
C GLU A 57 2.08 -1.99 -2.24
N ARG A 58 3.28 -2.38 -1.79
CA ARG A 58 4.25 -1.46 -1.18
C ARG A 58 4.69 -0.40 -2.19
N SER A 59 5.07 -0.82 -3.40
CA SER A 59 5.50 0.04 -4.49
C SER A 59 4.40 1.00 -4.91
N ALA A 60 3.15 0.54 -5.04
CA ALA A 60 2.01 1.41 -5.32
C ALA A 60 1.78 2.44 -4.21
N GLY A 61 1.91 2.03 -2.94
CA GLY A 61 1.84 2.94 -1.79
C GLY A 61 3.01 3.94 -1.75
N GLU A 62 4.20 3.54 -2.15
CA GLU A 62 5.38 4.41 -2.27
C GLU A 62 5.26 5.38 -3.45
N ALA A 63 4.77 4.93 -4.60
CA ALA A 63 4.48 5.74 -5.77
C ALA A 63 3.41 6.79 -5.46
N LYS A 64 2.33 6.41 -4.76
CA LYS A 64 1.31 7.37 -4.28
C LYS A 64 1.90 8.41 -3.34
N ARG A 65 2.75 7.99 -2.40
CA ARG A 65 3.45 8.92 -1.49
C ARG A 65 4.44 9.82 -2.22
N ALA A 66 5.13 9.31 -3.24
CA ALA A 66 6.03 10.08 -4.08
C ALA A 66 5.26 11.12 -4.90
N ALA A 67 4.15 10.74 -5.55
CA ALA A 67 3.28 11.65 -6.29
C ALA A 67 2.69 12.74 -5.39
N LEU A 68 2.26 12.41 -4.16
CA LEU A 68 1.79 13.41 -3.19
C LEU A 68 2.90 14.37 -2.77
N ARG A 69 4.12 13.87 -2.53
CA ARG A 69 5.28 14.72 -2.23
C ARG A 69 5.62 15.63 -3.39
N GLU A 70 5.56 15.12 -4.62
CA GLU A 70 5.79 15.91 -5.83
C GLU A 70 4.71 16.99 -6.01
N PHE A 71 3.44 16.65 -5.81
CA PHE A 71 2.32 17.59 -5.87
C PHE A 71 2.50 18.74 -4.88
N VAL A 72 2.86 18.43 -3.63
CA VAL A 72 3.19 19.42 -2.59
C VAL A 72 4.47 20.21 -2.95
N ARG A 73 5.51 19.55 -3.49
CA ARG A 73 6.78 20.18 -3.88
C ARG A 73 6.62 21.14 -5.06
N LEU A 74 5.71 20.86 -5.98
CA LEU A 74 5.35 21.73 -7.09
C LEU A 74 4.54 22.95 -6.64
N GLY A 75 4.27 23.10 -5.34
CA GLY A 75 3.57 24.25 -4.78
C GLY A 75 2.10 24.32 -5.20
N ARG A 76 1.54 23.24 -5.78
CA ARG A 76 0.15 23.23 -6.20
C ARG A 76 -0.75 23.24 -4.97
N THR A 77 -1.35 24.39 -4.70
CA THR A 77 -2.52 24.45 -3.83
C THR A 77 -3.74 24.03 -4.65
N PHE A 78 -4.81 23.58 -4.00
CA PHE A 78 -6.10 23.39 -4.69
C PHE A 78 -6.64 24.70 -5.30
N GLU A 79 -5.95 25.83 -5.11
CA GLU A 79 -6.24 27.13 -5.73
C GLU A 79 -5.69 27.25 -7.16
N ASP A 80 -4.72 26.41 -7.57
CA ASP A 80 -4.18 26.36 -8.93
C ASP A 80 -5.05 25.51 -9.90
N ALA A 81 -6.10 24.86 -9.38
CA ALA A 81 -7.19 24.43 -10.25
C ALA A 81 -7.97 25.69 -10.62
N GLU A 82 -7.94 26.07 -11.89
CA GLU A 82 -8.60 27.26 -12.50
C GLU A 82 -10.13 27.37 -12.29
N VAL A 83 -10.70 26.62 -11.35
CA VAL A 83 -12.07 26.79 -10.88
C VAL A 83 -12.06 26.77 -9.36
N SER A 84 -11.64 27.88 -8.76
CA SER A 84 -12.06 28.22 -7.39
C SER A 84 -13.57 28.50 -7.44
N ILE A 85 -14.38 27.45 -7.21
CA ILE A 85 -15.80 27.66 -6.94
C ILE A 85 -15.87 28.26 -5.54
N ASP A 86 -16.06 29.58 -5.45
CA ASP A 86 -16.36 30.22 -4.17
C ASP A 86 -17.65 29.57 -3.61
N PRO A 87 -17.61 28.95 -2.41
CA PRO A 87 -18.78 28.36 -1.78
C PRO A 87 -19.96 29.34 -1.67
N ARG A 88 -19.68 30.65 -1.61
CA ARG A 88 -20.70 31.71 -1.60
C ARG A 88 -21.42 31.83 -2.93
N ASP A 89 -20.71 31.67 -4.04
CA ASP A 89 -21.30 31.74 -5.38
C ASP A 89 -22.15 30.50 -5.67
N ALA A 90 -21.67 29.31 -5.29
CA ALA A 90 -22.47 28.09 -5.36
C ALA A 90 -23.76 28.18 -4.51
N TYR A 91 -23.67 28.75 -3.30
CA TYR A 91 -24.83 28.96 -2.44
C TYR A 91 -25.79 30.02 -3.02
N ARG A 92 -25.26 31.09 -3.61
CA ARG A 92 -26.05 32.12 -4.29
C ARG A 92 -26.82 31.55 -5.48
N GLU A 93 -26.17 30.72 -6.30
CA GLU A 93 -26.81 30.04 -7.43
C GLU A 93 -27.93 29.10 -6.95
N HIS A 94 -27.68 28.34 -5.89
CA HIS A 94 -28.70 27.49 -5.26
C HIS A 94 -29.91 28.29 -4.76
N LEU A 95 -29.70 29.44 -4.12
CA LEU A 95 -30.79 30.31 -3.66
C LEU A 95 -31.59 30.87 -4.84
N LEU A 96 -30.93 31.32 -5.91
CA LEU A 96 -31.61 31.83 -7.11
C LEU A 96 -32.47 30.75 -7.77
N TRP A 97 -31.97 29.51 -7.84
CA TRP A 97 -32.75 28.37 -8.32
C TRP A 97 -33.97 28.08 -7.41
N LYS A 98 -33.78 28.04 -6.10
CA LYS A 98 -34.84 27.72 -5.11
C LYS A 98 -35.95 28.77 -5.04
N HIS A 99 -35.65 30.00 -5.43
CA HIS A 99 -36.56 31.15 -5.38
C HIS A 99 -37.03 31.61 -6.77
N ARG A 100 -36.75 30.82 -7.82
CA ARG A 100 -37.23 31.12 -9.17
C ARG A 100 -38.77 31.04 -9.19
N PRO A 101 -39.47 32.01 -9.82
CA PRO A 101 -40.92 31.95 -9.95
C PRO A 101 -41.35 30.64 -10.62
N GLY A 102 -42.21 29.86 -9.96
CA GLY A 102 -42.67 28.55 -10.42
C GLY A 102 -41.98 27.31 -9.82
N VAL A 103 -40.97 27.47 -8.95
CA VAL A 103 -40.29 26.33 -8.27
C VAL A 103 -40.94 25.98 -6.92
N ARG A 104 -41.70 26.90 -6.33
CA ARG A 104 -42.57 26.62 -5.18
C ARG A 104 -44.01 26.70 -5.65
N ALA A 105 -44.66 25.54 -5.79
CA ALA A 105 -46.11 25.42 -5.85
C ALA A 105 -46.71 25.77 -4.48
#